data_AF-A0A9D5VPL2-F1
#
_entry.id   AF-A0A9D5VPL2-F1
#
_cell.length_a   1.000
_cell.length_b   1.000
_cell.length_c   1.000
_cell.angle_alpha   90.00
_cell.angle_beta   90.00
_cell.angle_gamma   90.00
#
_symmetry.space_group_name_H-M   'P 1'
#
loop_
_entity.id
_entity.type
_entity.pdbx_description
1 polymer ?
#
loop_
_entity_poly.entity_id
_entity_poly.type
_entity_poly.pdbx_seq_one_letter_code
_entity_poly.pdbx_strand_id
1 'polypeptide(L)'
;MMISAPLENKKIGTRLNVAFGIISIFLILITSMGCFYLIEAQKKLNRIVDVNDQRLHIAYGIMEQLGIIANSMSKVGIVLNQGVNVIENYRNTIKEAQISYRKALEELERLEIQDAGKELLSEPKLQMTEGTSINNQALEMASVDGLEATKWIRGAGIKIP
;
A
#
# COMPACT_ATOMS: atom_id res chain seq x y z
N MET A 1 68.30 7.68 6.02
CA MET A 1 67.52 8.60 6.86
C MET A 1 66.58 7.75 7.71
N MET A 2 67.01 7.38 8.92
CA MET A 2 66.24 6.53 9.83
C MET A 2 65.13 7.38 10.46
N ILE A 3 63.86 7.00 10.27
CA ILE A 3 62.78 7.48 11.13
C ILE A 3 62.90 6.68 12.43
N SER A 4 63.79 7.14 13.32
CA SER A 4 63.86 6.65 14.69
C SER A 4 62.57 7.02 15.41
N ALA A 5 61.75 6.01 15.73
CA ALA A 5 60.53 6.20 16.51
C ALA A 5 60.91 6.74 17.91
N PRO A 6 60.36 7.87 18.37
CA PRO A 6 60.81 8.59 19.57
C PRO A 6 60.42 7.91 20.91
N LEU A 7 60.26 6.59 20.94
CA LEU A 7 59.72 5.83 22.07
C LEU A 7 60.72 4.88 22.72
N GLU A 8 61.94 4.78 22.21
CA GLU A 8 62.94 3.80 22.66
C GLU A 8 63.46 4.07 24.08
N ASN A 9 63.41 5.32 24.54
CA ASN A 9 63.90 5.77 25.87
C ASN A 9 62.79 6.14 26.88
N LYS A 10 61.51 5.76 26.65
CA LYS A 10 60.41 6.05 27.60
C LYS A 10 60.09 4.83 28.48
N LYS A 11 59.75 5.08 29.75
CA LYS A 11 59.33 4.04 30.73
C LYS A 11 58.26 3.14 30.10
N ILE A 12 58.33 1.83 30.37
CA ILE A 12 57.41 0.80 29.85
C ILE A 12 55.93 1.19 29.97
N GLY A 13 55.54 1.83 31.08
CA GLY A 13 54.16 2.30 31.27
C GLY A 13 53.69 3.34 30.25
N THR A 14 54.58 4.21 29.73
CA THR A 14 54.21 5.20 28.71
C THR A 14 54.00 4.56 27.35
N ARG A 15 54.80 3.54 26.99
CA ARG A 15 54.62 2.81 25.71
C ARG A 15 53.32 2.00 25.72
N LEU A 16 52.99 1.38 26.86
CA LEU A 16 51.75 0.63 27.03
C LEU A 16 50.51 1.54 26.94
N ASN A 17 50.52 2.70 27.61
CA ASN A 17 49.39 3.63 27.56
C ASN A 17 49.18 4.25 26.16
N VAL A 18 50.27 4.50 25.41
CA VAL A 18 50.17 4.99 24.02
C VAL A 18 49.55 3.93 23.11
N ALA A 19 49.99 2.67 23.22
CA ALA A 19 49.41 1.58 22.43
C ALA A 19 47.93 1.35 22.77
N PHE A 20 47.58 1.36 24.06
CA PHE A 20 46.20 1.22 24.51
C PHE A 20 45.33 2.38 24.03
N GLY A 21 45.80 3.62 24.15
CA GLY A 21 45.07 4.81 23.68
C GLY A 21 44.79 4.78 22.17
N ILE A 22 45.75 4.33 21.36
CA ILE A 22 45.55 4.16 19.92
C ILE A 22 44.44 3.12 19.65
N ILE A 23 44.50 1.96 20.31
CA ILE A 23 43.48 0.91 20.15
C ILE A 23 42.10 1.43 20.60
N SER A 24 42.02 2.16 21.71
CA SER A 24 40.78 2.77 22.18
C SER A 24 40.19 3.76 21.18
N ILE A 25 41.02 4.58 20.54
CA ILE A 25 40.57 5.52 19.49
C ILE A 25 39.99 4.74 18.30
N PHE A 26 40.65 3.68 17.84
CA PHE A 26 40.14 2.84 16.76
C PHE A 26 38.80 2.17 17.14
N LEU A 27 38.67 1.69 18.37
CA LEU A 27 37.43 1.13 18.90
C LEU A 27 36.29 2.15 18.90
N ILE A 28 36.56 3.38 19.33
CA ILE A 28 35.58 4.47 19.34
C ILE A 28 35.14 4.78 17.91
N LEU A 29 36.07 4.91 16.96
CA LEU A 29 35.77 5.21 15.56
C LEU A 29 34.88 4.13 14.92
N ILE A 30 35.24 2.85 15.10
CA ILE A 30 34.48 1.73 14.54
C ILE A 30 33.09 1.64 15.19
N THR A 31 33.00 1.85 16.52
CA THR A 31 31.73 1.84 17.24
C THR A 31 30.83 2.99 16.79
N SER A 32 31.37 4.19 16.63
CA SER A 32 30.62 5.34 16.10
C SER A 32 30.10 5.07 14.70
N MET A 33 30.94 4.56 13.78
CA MET A 33 30.51 4.16 12.45
C MET A 33 29.40 3.10 12.51
N GLY A 34 29.56 2.06 13.33
CA GLY A 34 28.55 1.04 13.54
C GLY A 34 27.20 1.61 14.00
N CYS A 35 27.22 2.53 14.97
CA CYS A 35 26.02 3.24 15.41
C CYS A 35 25.37 4.05 14.28
N PHE A 36 26.16 4.79 13.47
CA PHE A 36 25.61 5.54 12.34
C PHE A 36 24.93 4.61 11.32
N TYR A 37 25.56 3.50 10.98
CA TYR A 37 24.99 2.51 10.05
C TYR A 37 23.71 1.88 10.61
N LEU A 38 23.68 1.54 11.91
CA LEU A 38 22.50 0.96 12.56
C LEU A 38 21.33 1.95 12.59
N ILE A 39 21.59 3.23 12.89
CA ILE A 39 20.56 4.28 12.86
C ILE A 39 19.99 4.44 11.45
N GLU A 40 20.84 4.42 10.43
CA GLU A 40 20.38 4.58 9.05
C GLU A 40 19.63 3.35 8.52
N ALA A 41 20.08 2.14 8.89
CA ALA A 41 19.36 0.90 8.61
C ALA A 41 17.99 0.87 9.30
N GLN A 42 17.92 1.31 10.57
CA GLN A 42 16.67 1.41 11.32
C GLN A 42 15.70 2.41 10.68
N LYS A 43 16.19 3.57 10.22
CA LYS A 43 15.35 4.55 9.49
C LYS A 43 14.80 3.98 8.19
N LYS A 44 15.61 3.23 7.44
CA LYS A 44 15.17 2.56 6.20
C LYS A 44 14.15 1.47 6.48
N LEU A 45 14.39 0.64 7.49
CA LEU A 45 13.45 -0.40 7.92
C LEU A 45 12.11 0.18 8.40
N ASN A 46 12.14 1.19 9.26
CA ASN A 46 10.92 1.85 9.71
C ASN A 46 10.15 2.44 8.53
N ARG A 47 10.83 3.12 7.58
CA ARG A 47 10.18 3.61 6.37
C ARG A 47 9.57 2.50 5.51
N ILE A 48 10.25 1.36 5.37
CA ILE A 48 9.72 0.22 4.61
C ILE A 48 8.49 -0.35 5.32
N VAL A 49 8.55 -0.54 6.63
CA VAL A 49 7.43 -1.08 7.42
C VAL A 49 6.26 -0.10 7.41
N ASP A 50 6.46 1.18 7.73
CA ASP A 50 5.40 2.18 7.82
C ASP A 50 4.71 2.40 6.46
N VAL A 51 5.50 2.52 5.38
CA VAL A 51 4.93 2.70 4.03
C VAL A 51 4.24 1.43 3.56
N ASN A 52 4.78 0.25 3.85
CA ASN A 52 4.18 -1.00 3.42
C ASN A 52 2.91 -1.35 4.23
N ASP A 53 2.87 -1.00 5.51
CA ASP A 53 1.69 -1.13 6.35
C ASP A 53 0.57 -0.19 5.88
N GLN A 54 0.91 1.08 5.57
CA GLN A 54 -0.04 2.01 4.96
C GLN A 54 -0.56 1.52 3.60
N ARG A 55 0.32 1.01 2.72
CA ARG A 55 -0.08 0.42 1.43
C ARG A 55 -1.01 -0.77 1.62
N LEU A 56 -0.70 -1.65 2.56
CA LEU A 56 -1.50 -2.83 2.85
C LEU A 56 -2.87 -2.43 3.42
N HIS A 57 -2.92 -1.46 4.33
CA HIS A 57 -4.16 -0.93 4.87
C HIS A 57 -5.05 -0.32 3.77
N ILE A 58 -4.47 0.50 2.89
CA ILE A 58 -5.19 1.09 1.76
C ILE A 58 -5.66 0.00 0.79
N ALA A 59 -4.84 -1.01 0.50
CA ALA A 59 -5.21 -2.14 -0.34
C ALA A 59 -6.39 -2.93 0.24
N TYR A 60 -6.40 -3.18 1.56
CA TYR A 60 -7.55 -3.78 2.23
C TYR A 60 -8.81 -2.90 2.13
N GLY A 61 -8.67 -1.58 2.29
CA GLY A 61 -9.77 -0.64 2.09
C GLY A 61 -10.34 -0.71 0.67
N ILE A 62 -9.49 -0.79 -0.35
CA ILE A 62 -9.89 -0.98 -1.75
C ILE A 62 -10.69 -2.28 -1.92
N MET A 63 -10.20 -3.40 -1.36
CA MET A 63 -10.88 -4.69 -1.44
C MET A 63 -12.24 -4.67 -0.73
N GLU A 64 -12.34 -4.00 0.42
CA GLU A 64 -13.60 -3.83 1.14
C GLU A 64 -14.64 -3.08 0.29
N GLN A 65 -14.24 -1.98 -0.36
CA GLN A 65 -15.15 -1.23 -1.23
C GLN A 65 -15.61 -2.05 -2.43
N LEU A 66 -14.73 -2.86 -3.03
CA LEU A 66 -15.13 -3.80 -4.09
C LEU A 66 -16.14 -4.84 -3.58
N GLY A 67 -15.93 -5.37 -2.38
CA GLY A 67 -16.87 -6.28 -1.72
C GLY A 67 -18.24 -5.65 -1.50
N ILE A 68 -18.29 -4.38 -1.08
CA ILE A 68 -19.55 -3.62 -0.93
C ILE A 68 -20.24 -3.50 -2.29
N ILE A 69 -19.53 -3.12 -3.35
CA ILE A 69 -20.09 -2.99 -4.70
C ILE A 69 -20.65 -4.34 -5.17
N ALA A 70 -19.86 -5.43 -5.09
CA ALA A 70 -20.27 -6.75 -5.54
C ALA A 70 -21.49 -7.29 -4.77
N ASN A 71 -21.51 -7.11 -3.45
CA ASN A 71 -22.64 -7.50 -2.60
C ASN A 71 -23.90 -6.68 -2.91
N SER A 72 -23.78 -5.36 -3.08
CA SER A 72 -24.91 -4.51 -3.45
C SER A 72 -25.46 -4.86 -4.83
N MET A 73 -24.59 -5.10 -5.83
CA MET A 73 -25.02 -5.55 -7.16
C MET A 73 -25.73 -6.91 -7.12
N SER A 74 -25.23 -7.84 -6.30
CA SER A 74 -25.88 -9.15 -6.11
C SER A 74 -27.27 -9.00 -5.49
N LYS A 75 -27.43 -8.11 -4.51
CA LYS A 75 -28.71 -7.83 -3.87
C LYS A 75 -29.69 -7.15 -4.81
N VAL A 76 -29.24 -6.25 -5.67
CA VAL A 76 -30.08 -5.60 -6.70
C VAL A 76 -30.74 -6.64 -7.61
N GLY A 77 -30.02 -7.69 -8.01
CA GLY A 77 -30.59 -8.77 -8.83
C GLY A 77 -31.61 -9.66 -8.08
N ILE A 78 -31.44 -9.83 -6.77
CA ILE A 78 -32.31 -10.68 -5.94
C ILE A 78 -33.58 -9.93 -5.50
N VAL A 79 -33.57 -8.60 -5.55
CA VAL A 79 -34.68 -7.72 -5.16
C VAL A 79 -35.78 -7.74 -6.23
N LEU A 80 -36.42 -8.89 -6.39
CA LEU A 80 -37.73 -8.99 -7.02
C LEU A 80 -38.75 -8.38 -6.04
N ASN A 81 -39.46 -7.33 -6.47
CA ASN A 81 -40.58 -6.69 -5.77
C ASN A 81 -40.31 -5.76 -4.56
N GLN A 82 -39.08 -5.37 -4.20
CA GLN A 82 -38.88 -4.44 -3.05
C GLN A 82 -38.97 -2.94 -3.38
N GLY A 83 -39.66 -2.56 -4.46
CA GLY A 83 -39.97 -1.15 -4.77
C GLY A 83 -38.76 -0.29 -5.16
N VAL A 84 -39.03 0.79 -5.89
CA VAL A 84 -38.01 1.71 -6.46
C VAL A 84 -37.06 2.28 -5.40
N ASN A 85 -37.56 2.51 -4.17
CA ASN A 85 -36.76 3.07 -3.07
C ASN A 85 -35.60 2.18 -2.61
N VAL A 86 -35.74 0.85 -2.71
CA VAL A 86 -34.66 -0.06 -2.29
C VAL A 86 -33.53 -0.09 -3.32
N ILE A 87 -33.87 -0.03 -4.61
CA ILE A 87 -32.88 0.05 -5.70
C ILE A 87 -32.08 1.35 -5.61
N GLU A 88 -32.75 2.46 -5.30
CA GLU A 88 -32.07 3.75 -5.16
C GLU A 88 -31.11 3.79 -3.96
N ASN A 89 -31.45 3.12 -2.86
CA ASN A 89 -30.52 2.95 -1.74
C ASN A 89 -29.26 2.17 -2.15
N TYR A 90 -29.40 1.06 -2.89
CA TYR A 90 -28.25 0.32 -3.39
C TYR A 90 -27.43 1.13 -4.41
N ARG A 91 -28.08 1.92 -5.26
CA ARG A 91 -27.41 2.85 -6.18
C ARG A 91 -26.53 3.84 -5.41
N ASN A 92 -27.05 4.42 -4.34
CA ASN A 92 -26.29 5.36 -3.50
C ASN A 92 -25.12 4.66 -2.81
N THR A 93 -25.33 3.48 -2.21
CA THR A 93 -24.24 2.69 -1.61
C THR A 93 -23.14 2.34 -2.61
N ILE A 94 -23.51 1.92 -3.83
CA ILE A 94 -22.53 1.62 -4.89
C ILE A 94 -21.76 2.88 -5.26
N LYS A 95 -22.45 4.01 -5.45
CA LYS A 95 -21.81 5.29 -5.80
C LYS A 95 -20.84 5.77 -4.73
N GLU A 96 -21.20 5.65 -3.46
CA GLU A 96 -20.33 5.98 -2.33
C GLU A 96 -19.10 5.07 -2.29
N ALA A 97 -19.29 3.75 -2.42
CA ALA A 97 -18.19 2.79 -2.47
C ALA A 97 -17.26 3.04 -3.67
N GLN A 98 -17.80 3.44 -4.82
CA GLN A 98 -17.00 3.82 -6.00
C GLN A 98 -16.17 5.09 -5.75
N ILE A 99 -16.71 6.08 -5.04
CA ILE A 99 -15.97 7.29 -4.66
C ILE A 99 -14.84 6.93 -3.69
N SER A 100 -15.13 6.13 -2.67
CA SER A 100 -14.16 5.67 -1.69
C SER A 100 -13.05 4.83 -2.33
N TYR A 101 -13.40 3.93 -3.24
CA TYR A 101 -12.45 3.15 -4.04
C TYR A 101 -11.49 4.07 -4.81
N ARG A 102 -12.02 5.07 -5.55
CA ARG A 102 -11.16 6.00 -6.32
C ARG A 102 -10.21 6.78 -5.43
N LYS A 103 -10.69 7.30 -4.30
CA LYS A 103 -9.86 8.02 -3.34
C LYS A 103 -8.74 7.15 -2.78
N ALA A 104 -9.06 5.93 -2.37
CA ALA A 104 -8.06 4.98 -1.84
C ALA A 104 -7.02 4.63 -2.90
N LEU A 105 -7.43 4.50 -4.18
CA LEU A 105 -6.52 4.18 -5.27
C LEU A 105 -5.62 5.38 -5.65
N GLU A 106 -6.14 6.60 -5.60
CA GLU A 106 -5.35 7.84 -5.71
C GLU A 106 -4.35 7.97 -4.55
N GLU A 107 -4.74 7.61 -3.33
CA GLU A 107 -3.86 7.62 -2.16
C GLU A 107 -2.74 6.58 -2.30
N LEU A 108 -3.05 5.37 -2.76
CA LEU A 108 -2.08 4.33 -3.05
C LEU A 108 -1.08 4.77 -4.12
N GLU A 109 -1.55 5.44 -5.18
CA GLU A 109 -0.70 6.00 -6.24
C GLU A 109 0.27 7.08 -5.72
N ARG A 110 -0.18 7.90 -4.76
CA ARG A 110 0.67 8.93 -4.13
C ARG A 110 1.76 8.32 -3.24
N LEU A 111 1.49 7.15 -2.64
CA LEU A 111 2.49 6.41 -1.86
C LEU A 111 3.47 5.63 -2.72
N GLU A 112 3.18 5.45 -4.02
CA GLU A 112 4.04 4.71 -4.93
C GLU A 112 5.10 5.62 -5.55
N ILE A 113 6.36 5.31 -5.25
CA ILE A 113 7.51 6.15 -5.64
C ILE A 113 8.11 5.67 -6.96
N GLN A 114 7.90 4.39 -7.31
CA GLN A 114 8.44 3.78 -8.52
C GLN A 114 7.41 3.83 -9.65
N ASP A 115 7.86 4.17 -10.86
CA ASP A 115 7.00 4.24 -12.05
C ASP A 115 6.36 2.89 -12.38
N ALA A 116 7.09 1.79 -12.20
CA ALA A 116 6.56 0.44 -12.37
C ALA A 116 5.39 0.13 -11.41
N GLY A 117 5.44 0.63 -10.17
CA GLY A 117 4.36 0.47 -9.21
C GLY A 117 3.12 1.31 -9.58
N LYS A 118 3.31 2.49 -10.16
CA LYS A 118 2.22 3.31 -10.68
C LYS A 118 1.56 2.70 -11.91
N GLU A 119 2.34 2.06 -12.78
CA GLU A 119 1.83 1.37 -13.96
C GLU A 119 0.89 0.21 -13.57
N LEU A 120 1.18 -0.52 -12.50
CA LEU A 120 0.30 -1.57 -11.96
C LEU A 120 -1.06 -1.03 -11.48
N LEU A 121 -1.18 0.26 -11.18
CA LEU A 121 -2.44 0.89 -10.79
C LEU A 121 -3.30 1.32 -11.99
N SER A 122 -2.76 1.28 -13.22
CA SER A 122 -3.50 1.66 -14.43
C SER A 122 -4.62 0.67 -14.77
N GLU A 123 -4.36 -0.63 -14.61
CA GLU A 123 -5.32 -1.69 -14.90
C GLU A 123 -6.54 -1.66 -13.94
N PRO A 124 -6.37 -1.60 -12.60
CA PRO A 124 -7.48 -1.43 -11.68
C PRO A 124 -8.35 -0.18 -11.97
N LYS A 125 -7.73 0.95 -12.37
CA LYS A 125 -8.47 2.17 -12.76
C LYS A 125 -9.35 1.93 -13.98
N LEU A 126 -8.83 1.24 -14.98
CA LEU A 126 -9.55 0.91 -16.20
C LEU A 126 -10.73 -0.03 -15.89
N GLN A 127 -10.45 -1.13 -15.18
CA GLN A 127 -11.46 -2.11 -14.78
C GLN A 127 -12.57 -1.48 -13.93
N MET A 128 -12.22 -0.53 -13.05
CA MET A 128 -13.22 0.19 -12.26
C MET A 128 -14.12 1.09 -13.12
N THR A 129 -13.57 1.72 -14.15
CA THR A 129 -14.33 2.57 -15.07
C THR A 129 -15.31 1.74 -15.90
N GLU A 130 -14.83 0.62 -16.46
CA GLU A 130 -15.66 -0.32 -17.21
C GLU A 130 -16.74 -0.95 -16.31
N GLY A 131 -16.34 -1.43 -15.12
CA GLY A 131 -17.24 -1.99 -14.13
C GLY A 131 -18.30 -1.00 -13.65
N THR A 132 -17.96 0.29 -13.53
CA THR A 132 -18.94 1.34 -13.20
C THR A 132 -20.01 1.46 -14.28
N SER A 133 -19.63 1.44 -15.56
CA SER A 133 -20.58 1.47 -16.67
C SER A 133 -21.52 0.26 -16.65
N ILE A 134 -20.95 -0.94 -16.44
CA ILE A 134 -21.72 -2.19 -16.35
C ILE A 134 -22.69 -2.16 -15.17
N ASN A 135 -22.23 -1.70 -14.00
CA ASN A 135 -23.07 -1.59 -12.80
C ASN A 135 -24.23 -0.62 -13.00
N ASN A 136 -24.00 0.51 -13.66
CA ASN A 136 -25.05 1.49 -13.94
C ASN A 136 -26.12 0.91 -14.88
N GLN A 137 -25.72 0.20 -15.94
CA GLN A 137 -26.66 -0.48 -16.84
C GLN A 137 -27.48 -1.55 -16.11
N ALA A 138 -26.83 -2.35 -15.27
CA ALA A 138 -27.52 -3.34 -14.46
C ALA A 138 -28.53 -2.72 -13.47
N LEU A 139 -28.20 -1.58 -12.85
CA LEU A 139 -29.12 -0.85 -11.97
C LEU A 139 -30.31 -0.26 -12.74
N GLU A 140 -30.10 0.23 -13.95
CA GLU A 140 -31.18 0.69 -14.84
C GLU A 140 -32.10 -0.47 -15.23
N MET A 141 -31.55 -1.60 -15.67
CA MET A 141 -32.33 -2.79 -15.98
C MET A 141 -33.11 -3.29 -14.76
N ALA A 142 -32.48 -3.32 -13.58
CA ALA A 142 -33.13 -3.81 -12.36
C ALA A 142 -34.29 -2.92 -11.90
N SER A 143 -34.26 -1.63 -12.27
CA SER A 143 -35.36 -0.69 -12.00
C SER A 143 -36.61 -0.99 -12.83
N VAL A 144 -36.47 -1.75 -13.92
CA VAL A 144 -37.55 -2.19 -14.80
C VAL A 144 -37.92 -3.65 -14.52
N ASP A 145 -36.94 -4.56 -14.55
CA ASP A 145 -37.09 -5.98 -14.23
C ASP A 145 -35.79 -6.54 -13.62
N GLY A 146 -35.83 -6.83 -12.31
CA GLY A 146 -34.71 -7.41 -11.57
C GLY A 146 -34.29 -8.81 -12.06
N LEU A 147 -35.22 -9.60 -12.63
CA LEU A 147 -34.91 -10.93 -13.15
C LEU A 147 -34.11 -10.83 -14.46
N GLU A 148 -34.50 -9.91 -15.34
CA GLU A 148 -33.78 -9.64 -16.59
C GLU A 148 -32.39 -9.08 -16.29
N ALA A 149 -32.28 -8.13 -15.37
CA ALA A 149 -31.01 -7.60 -14.89
C ALA A 149 -30.09 -8.70 -14.36
N THR A 150 -30.61 -9.64 -13.57
CA THR A 150 -29.81 -10.76 -13.02
C THR A 150 -29.31 -11.72 -14.10
N LYS A 151 -30.13 -11.98 -15.12
CA LYS A 151 -29.71 -12.80 -16.27
C LYS A 151 -28.64 -12.08 -17.08
N TRP A 152 -28.80 -10.78 -17.28
CA TRP A 152 -27.83 -9.94 -17.97
C TRP A 152 -26.50 -9.86 -17.21
N ILE A 153 -26.50 -9.60 -15.90
CA ILE A 153 -25.29 -9.57 -15.06
C ILE A 153 -24.52 -10.90 -15.15
N ARG A 154 -25.22 -12.04 -15.10
CA ARG A 154 -24.60 -13.38 -15.26
C ARG A 154 -24.08 -13.64 -16.68
N GLY A 155 -24.75 -13.12 -17.71
CA GLY A 155 -24.38 -13.28 -19.11
C GLY A 155 -23.30 -12.31 -19.59
N ALA A 156 -23.22 -11.11 -19.00
CA ALA A 156 -22.27 -10.06 -19.31
C ALA A 156 -20.83 -10.40 -18.88
N GLY A 157 -20.62 -11.56 -18.25
CA GLY A 157 -19.29 -12.03 -17.93
C GLY A 157 -18.56 -11.12 -16.95
N ILE A 158 -19.25 -10.63 -15.91
CA ILE A 158 -18.55 -10.11 -14.73
C ILE A 158 -17.78 -11.30 -14.15
N LYS A 159 -16.52 -11.45 -14.58
CA LYS A 159 -15.53 -12.26 -13.91
C LYS A 159 -15.27 -11.54 -12.59
N ILE A 160 -16.08 -11.86 -11.60
CA ILE A 160 -15.74 -11.59 -10.22
C ILE A 160 -14.47 -12.43 -9.99
N PRO A 161 -13.31 -11.82 -9.73
CA PRO A 161 -12.13 -12.58 -9.30
C PRO A 161 -12.43 -13.37 -8.03
#